data_AF-A0A0R1U1R5-F1
#
_entry.id   AF-A0A0R1U1R5-F1
#
_cell.length_a   1.000
_cell.length_b   1.000
_cell.length_c   1.000
_cell.angle_alpha   90.00
_cell.angle_beta   90.00
_cell.angle_gamma   90.00
#
_symmetry.space_group_name_H-M   'P 1'
#
loop_
_entity.id
_entity.type
_entity.pdbx_description
1 polymer ?
#
loop_
_entity_poly.entity_id
_entity_poly.type
_entity_poly.pdbx_seq_one_letter_code
_entity_poly.pdbx_strand_id
1 'polypeptide(L)' 'MTEVKWDKNAVRVVLEKAEGGMRQRSFNNVSQNVSPEQLQRFGQLIALLTGEKLRTVVETTTTQLN' A
#
# COMPACT_ATOMS: atom_id res chain seq x y z
N MET A 1 -18.70 2.40 28.73
CA MET A 1 -17.39 2.69 28.12
C MET A 1 -17.61 2.71 26.62
N THR A 2 -17.22 3.77 25.93
CA THR A 2 -17.30 3.84 24.46
C THR A 2 -16.17 2.98 23.90
N GLU A 3 -16.49 1.94 23.14
CA GLU A 3 -15.50 1.12 22.42
C GLU A 3 -14.66 2.03 21.52
N VAL A 4 -13.33 1.90 21.61
CA VAL A 4 -12.42 2.71 20.79
C VAL A 4 -12.09 1.90 19.55
N LYS A 5 -12.70 2.26 18.42
CA LYS A 5 -12.41 1.65 17.12
C LYS A 5 -11.06 2.14 16.60
N TRP A 6 -10.12 1.22 16.38
CA TRP A 6 -8.85 1.51 15.72
C TRP A 6 -8.79 0.84 14.36
N ASP A 7 -8.67 1.64 13.30
CA ASP A 7 -8.48 1.15 11.94
C ASP A 7 -7.00 1.22 11.57
N LYS A 8 -6.35 0.06 11.41
CA LYS A 8 -5.00 -0.03 10.87
C LYS A 8 -5.07 -0.10 9.35
N ASN A 9 -4.62 0.94 8.66
CA ASN A 9 -4.54 0.95 7.21
C ASN A 9 -3.09 0.78 6.72
N ALA A 10 -2.91 0.02 5.64
CA ALA A 10 -1.63 -0.17 4.99
C ALA A 10 -1.79 -0.28 3.47
N VAL A 11 -0.82 0.26 2.72
CA VAL A 11 -0.69 0.03 1.28
C VAL A 11 0.50 -0.89 1.04
N ARG A 12 0.27 -1.94 0.26
CA ARG A 12 1.30 -2.86 -0.21
C ARG A 12 1.56 -2.60 -1.68
N VAL A 13 2.81 -2.31 -2.02
CA VAL A 13 3.28 -2.15 -3.39
C VAL A 13 4.18 -3.34 -3.72
N VAL A 14 3.81 -4.08 -4.76
CA VAL A 14 4.61 -5.20 -5.27
C VAL A 14 5.25 -4.77 -6.58
N LEU A 15 6.57 -4.90 -6.60
CA LEU A 15 7.45 -4.47 -7.66
C LEU A 15 8.23 -5.67 -8.18
N GLU A 16 8.62 -5.62 -9.43
CA GLU A 16 9.56 -6.56 -10.04
C GLU A 16 10.86 -5.83 -10.35
N LYS A 17 11.98 -6.44 -9.95
CA LYS A 17 13.30 -5.88 -10.21
C LYS A 17 13.72 -6.09 -11.67
N ALA A 18 14.60 -5.22 -12.17
CA ALA A 18 15.19 -5.35 -13.51
C ALA A 18 15.99 -6.66 -13.69
N GLU A 19 16.66 -7.12 -12.63
CA GLU A 19 17.46 -8.36 -12.59
C GLU A 19 16.63 -9.64 -12.37
N GLY A 20 15.31 -9.51 -12.33
CA GLY A 20 14.39 -10.57 -11.94
C GLY A 20 14.15 -10.62 -10.43
N GLY A 21 13.00 -11.21 -10.06
CA GLY A 21 12.57 -11.34 -8.67
C GLY A 21 11.61 -10.22 -8.22
N MET A 22 10.86 -10.53 -7.17
CA MET A 22 9.79 -9.69 -6.66
C MET A 22 10.23 -8.99 -5.38
N ARG A 23 9.83 -7.73 -5.22
CA ARG A 23 10.03 -6.94 -4.01
C ARG A 23 8.71 -6.36 -3.56
N GLN A 24 8.36 -6.62 -2.30
CA GLN A 24 7.18 -6.04 -1.66
C GLN A 24 7.60 -4.92 -0.71
N ARG A 25 6.90 -3.79 -0.77
CA ARG A 25 7.04 -2.66 0.15
C ARG A 25 5.70 -2.39 0.82
N SER A 26 5.70 -2.26 2.15
CA SER A 26 4.50 -1.99 2.94
C SER A 26 4.60 -0.62 3.57
N PHE A 27 3.57 0.19 3.39
CA PHE A 27 3.43 1.53 3.94
C PHE A 27 2.25 1.52 4.91
N ASN A 28 2.46 1.85 6.18
CA ASN A 28 1.41 1.87 7.21
C ASN A 28 0.85 3.28 7.39
N ASN A 29 -0.31 3.38 8.04
CA ASN A 29 -0.97 4.65 8.39
C ASN A 29 -1.32 5.50 7.16
N VAL A 30 -1.72 4.83 6.08
CA VAL A 30 -2.12 5.50 4.84
C VAL A 30 -3.54 6.07 5.03
N SER A 31 -3.80 7.24 4.45
CA SER A 31 -5.09 7.95 4.53
C SER A 31 -6.28 7.00 4.37
N GLN A 32 -7.38 7.24 5.08
CA GLN A 32 -8.61 6.51 4.83
C GLN A 32 -9.24 6.98 3.50
N ASN A 33 -9.94 6.08 2.80
CA ASN A 33 -10.66 6.34 1.55
C ASN A 33 -9.79 6.72 0.35
N VAL A 34 -8.63 6.08 0.19
CA VAL A 34 -7.79 6.30 -1.00
C VAL A 34 -8.51 5.75 -2.23
N SER A 35 -8.63 6.55 -3.29
CA SER A 35 -9.23 6.06 -4.53
C SER A 35 -8.31 5.02 -5.21
N PRO A 36 -8.86 4.08 -6.01
CA PRO A 36 -8.04 3.14 -6.78
C PRO A 36 -7.02 3.84 -7.68
N GLU A 37 -7.36 5.02 -8.20
CA GLU A 37 -6.47 5.82 -9.04
C GLU A 37 -5.31 6.43 -8.25
N GLN A 38 -5.57 6.91 -7.02
CA GLN A 38 -4.53 7.39 -6.12
C GLN A 38 -3.59 6.26 -5.69
N LEU A 39 -4.11 5.07 -5.40
CA LEU A 39 -3.30 3.88 -5.13
C LEU A 39 -2.40 3.54 -6.32
N GLN A 40 -2.96 3.54 -7.53
CA GLN A 40 -2.21 3.23 -8.75
C GLN A 40 -1.10 4.25 -9.01
N ARG A 41 -1.40 5.56 -8.88
CA ARG A 41 -0.39 6.63 -9.01
C ARG A 41 0.70 6.50 -7.96
N PHE A 42 0.34 6.16 -6.72
CA PHE A 42 1.31 5.91 -5.66
C PHE A 42 2.24 4.74 -6.02
N GLY A 43 1.69 3.61 -6.46
CA GLY A 43 2.48 2.46 -6.91
C GLY A 43 3.44 2.83 -8.07
N GLN A 44 2.97 3.64 -9.02
CA GLN A 44 3.78 4.10 -10.16
C GLN A 44 4.92 5.03 -9.72
N LEU A 45 4.68 5.92 -8.75
CA LEU A 45 5.72 6.76 -8.17
C LEU A 45 6.81 5.92 -7.50
N ILE A 46 6.42 4.89 -6.73
CA ILE A 46 7.40 4.00 -6.10
C ILE A 46 8.23 3.26 -7.17
N ALA A 47 7.58 2.73 -8.20
CA ALA A 47 8.26 2.08 -9.34
C ALA A 47 9.27 3.02 -10.01
N LEU A 48 8.89 4.28 -10.26
CA LEU A 48 9.77 5.29 -10.84
C LEU A 48 10.98 5.59 -9.93
N LEU A 49 10.76 5.75 -8.63
CA LEU A 49 11.80 6.08 -7.66
C LEU A 49 12.80 4.94 -7.45
N THR A 50 12.37 3.68 -7.61
CA THR A 50 13.21 2.52 -7.38
C THR A 50 13.81 1.94 -8.66
N GLY A 51 13.37 2.40 -9.83
CA GLY A 51 13.72 1.81 -11.12
C GLY A 51 13.17 0.38 -11.29
N GLU A 52 12.13 0.03 -10.52
CA GLU A 52 11.48 -1.29 -10.54
C GLU A 52 10.15 -1.20 -11.30
N LYS A 53 9.64 -2.32 -11.82
CA LYS A 53 8.35 -2.34 -12.52
C LYS A 53 7.20 -2.58 -11.55
N LEU A 54 6.18 -1.71 -11.56
CA LEU A 54 4.97 -1.94 -10.78
C LEU A 54 4.22 -3.17 -11.28
N ARG A 55 3.89 -4.09 -10.37
CA ARG A 55 3.05 -5.25 -10.65
C ARG A 55 1.67 -5.12 -10.04
N THR A 56 1.59 -4.78 -8.76
CA THR A 56 0.30 -4.52 -8.10
C THR A 56 0.47 -3.57 -6.93
N VAL A 57 -0.61 -2.87 -6.60
CA VAL A 57 -0.74 -2.04 -5.42
C VAL A 57 -2.09 -2.31 -4.78
N VAL A 58 -2.09 -2.53 -3.47
CA VAL A 58 -3.29 -2.94 -2.74
C VAL A 58 -3.34 -2.20 -1.41
N GLU A 59 -4.49 -1.65 -1.07
CA GLU A 59 -4.80 -1.13 0.26
C GLU A 59 -5.35 -2.25 1.15
N THR A 60 -5.04 -2.23 2.43
CA THR A 60 -5.52 -3.20 3.41
C THR A 60 -5.88 -2.46 4.69
N THR A 61 -7.17 -2.47 5.02
CA THR A 61 -7.70 -1.93 6.28
C THR A 61 -8.03 -3.08 7.21
N THR A 62 -7.48 -3.06 8.41
CA THR A 62 -7.81 -3.99 9.50
C THR A 62 -8.44 -3.20 10.64
N THR A 63 -9.73 -3.43 10.88
CA THR A 63 -10.45 -2.84 12.01
C THR A 63 -10.25 -3.70 13.25
N GLN A 64 -9.80 -3.08 14.34
CA GLN A 64 -9.82 -3.68 15.69
C GLN A 64 -10.90 -3.00 16.52
N LEU A 65 -11.76 -3.81 17.12
CA LEU A 65 -12.76 -3.39 18.11
C LEU A 65 -12.18 -3.68 19.50
N ASN A 66 -12.09 -2.65 20.34
CA ASN A 66 -11.58 -2.71 21.72
C ASN A 66 -12.68 -2.37 22.72
#